data_AF-A0A429ZAL4-F1
#
_entry.id   AF-A0A429ZAL4-F1
#
_cell.length_a   1.000
_cell.length_b   1.000
_cell.length_c   1.000
_cell.angle_alpha   90.00
_cell.angle_beta   90.00
_cell.angle_gamma   90.00
#
_symmetry.space_group_name_H-M   'P 1'
#
loop_
_entity.id
_entity.type
_entity.pdbx_description
1 polymer ?
#
loop_
_entity_poly.entity_id
_entity_poly.type
_entity_poly.pdbx_seq_one_letter_code
_entity_poly.pdbx_strand_id
1 'polypeptide(L)'
;MKKTIKELADELGVSKQAIRKHLDKLPPTLSVTKEQGKIILDADVIAFVKSRVTAVTREVTGNVGGEVDTELLDRIIFLEKQIDVKDGQLEIKDNQLNQVHKLLDQQQVLTLQANKKIAELETSLADPDETDEQTEVESNTGKKSFWSKLFG
;
A
#
# COMPACT_ATOMS: atom_id res chain seq x y z
N MET A 1 -30.10 -3.37 -28.03
CA MET A 1 -28.69 -3.17 -27.63
C MET A 1 -28.41 -4.10 -26.46
N LYS A 2 -27.34 -4.90 -26.52
CA LYS A 2 -26.93 -5.84 -25.46
C LYS A 2 -25.50 -5.52 -25.03
N LYS A 3 -25.21 -5.54 -23.74
CA LYS A 3 -23.86 -5.30 -23.19
C LYS A 3 -23.54 -6.30 -22.10
N THR A 4 -22.26 -6.58 -21.90
CA THR A 4 -21.78 -7.35 -20.76
C THR A 4 -21.62 -6.45 -19.53
N ILE A 5 -21.56 -7.07 -18.34
CA ILE A 5 -21.22 -6.36 -17.09
C ILE A 5 -19.89 -5.60 -17.23
N LYS A 6 -18.90 -6.17 -17.94
CA LYS A 6 -17.59 -5.53 -18.13
C LYS A 6 -17.74 -4.25 -18.96
N GLU A 7 -18.39 -4.32 -20.10
CA GLU A 7 -18.54 -3.16 -20.99
C GLU A 7 -19.35 -2.04 -20.32
N LEU A 8 -20.38 -2.38 -19.55
CA LEU A 8 -21.16 -1.38 -18.79
C LEU A 8 -20.35 -0.76 -17.65
N ALA A 9 -19.52 -1.57 -16.97
CA ALA A 9 -18.62 -1.10 -15.92
C ALA A 9 -17.57 -0.12 -16.46
N ASP A 10 -16.93 -0.50 -17.58
CA ASP A 10 -15.92 0.31 -18.25
C ASP A 10 -16.53 1.62 -18.80
N GLU A 11 -17.76 1.59 -19.34
CA GLU A 11 -18.49 2.78 -19.81
C GLU A 11 -18.87 3.76 -18.67
N LEU A 12 -19.22 3.23 -17.50
CA LEU A 12 -19.65 4.03 -16.34
C LEU A 12 -18.50 4.38 -15.39
N GLY A 13 -17.28 3.90 -15.64
CA GLY A 13 -16.13 4.12 -14.76
C GLY A 13 -16.28 3.51 -13.37
N VAL A 14 -17.07 2.44 -13.23
CA VAL A 14 -17.35 1.77 -11.95
C VAL A 14 -16.85 0.33 -11.96
N SER A 15 -16.69 -0.29 -10.79
CA SER A 15 -16.23 -1.68 -10.72
C SER A 15 -17.30 -2.66 -11.21
N LYS A 16 -16.87 -3.82 -11.75
CA LYS A 16 -17.76 -4.93 -12.13
C LYS A 16 -18.60 -5.45 -10.95
N GLN A 17 -18.13 -5.24 -9.72
CA GLN A 17 -18.85 -5.63 -8.50
C GLN A 17 -19.95 -4.62 -8.17
N ALA A 18 -19.72 -3.32 -8.40
CA ALA A 18 -20.74 -2.29 -8.24
C ALA A 18 -21.94 -2.54 -9.17
N ILE A 19 -21.67 -2.88 -10.44
CA ILE A 19 -22.72 -3.28 -11.38
C ILE A 19 -23.49 -4.49 -10.86
N ARG A 20 -22.81 -5.56 -10.40
CA ARG A 20 -23.47 -6.76 -9.82
C ARG A 20 -24.38 -6.42 -8.64
N LYS A 21 -23.94 -5.57 -7.73
CA LYS A 21 -24.75 -5.12 -6.58
C LYS A 21 -26.03 -4.42 -7.00
N HIS A 22 -26.02 -3.70 -8.12
CA HIS A 22 -27.23 -3.09 -8.69
C HIS A 22 -28.11 -4.10 -9.41
N LEU A 23 -27.53 -5.13 -10.03
CA LEU A 23 -28.28 -6.26 -10.59
C LEU A 23 -29.05 -7.04 -9.50
N ASP A 24 -28.46 -7.24 -8.32
CA ASP A 24 -29.13 -7.96 -7.22
C ASP A 24 -30.39 -7.24 -6.72
N LYS A 25 -30.55 -5.95 -7.06
CA LYS A 25 -31.70 -5.10 -6.73
C LYS A 25 -32.63 -4.87 -7.93
N LEU A 26 -32.52 -5.69 -8.96
CA LEU A 26 -33.42 -5.61 -10.12
C LEU A 26 -34.86 -5.89 -9.70
N PRO A 27 -35.85 -5.15 -10.23
CA PRO A 27 -37.24 -5.50 -10.06
C PRO A 27 -37.53 -6.84 -10.73
N PRO A 28 -38.52 -7.62 -10.26
CA PRO A 28 -38.83 -8.96 -10.77
C PRO A 28 -39.29 -8.98 -12.24
N THR A 29 -39.60 -7.80 -12.81
CA THR A 29 -39.96 -7.61 -14.21
C THR A 29 -38.75 -7.59 -15.15
N LEU A 30 -37.53 -7.41 -14.62
CA LEU A 30 -36.30 -7.33 -15.38
C LEU A 30 -35.40 -8.51 -15.04
N SER A 31 -34.80 -9.13 -16.06
CA SER A 31 -33.92 -10.27 -15.88
C SER A 31 -32.66 -10.14 -16.72
N VAL A 32 -31.62 -10.88 -16.34
CA VAL A 32 -30.36 -10.94 -17.08
C VAL A 32 -30.20 -12.31 -17.69
N THR A 33 -29.71 -12.35 -18.93
CA THR A 33 -29.49 -13.60 -19.64
C THR A 33 -28.04 -14.03 -19.51
N LYS A 34 -27.79 -15.33 -19.51
CA LYS A 34 -26.43 -15.88 -19.60
C LYS A 34 -26.21 -16.44 -20.99
N GLU A 35 -25.23 -15.89 -21.70
CA GLU A 35 -24.78 -16.40 -22.99
C GLU A 35 -23.29 -16.75 -22.87
N GLN A 36 -22.91 -18.00 -23.20
CA GLN A 36 -21.52 -18.47 -23.20
C GLN A 36 -20.75 -18.17 -21.88
N GLY A 37 -21.41 -18.35 -20.73
CA GLY A 37 -20.81 -18.12 -19.41
C GLY A 37 -20.67 -16.65 -19.00
N LYS A 38 -21.13 -15.70 -19.83
CA LYS A 38 -21.15 -14.26 -19.52
C LYS A 38 -22.58 -13.76 -19.30
N ILE A 39 -22.72 -12.84 -18.35
CA ILE A 39 -24.00 -12.16 -18.10
C ILE A 39 -24.17 -11.05 -19.14
N ILE A 40 -25.26 -11.14 -19.89
CA ILE A 40 -25.70 -10.18 -20.91
C ILE A 40 -26.86 -9.36 -20.33
N LEU A 41 -26.75 -8.04 -20.49
CA LEU A 41 -27.69 -7.04 -20.03
C LEU A 41 -28.47 -6.51 -21.23
N ASP A 42 -29.79 -6.56 -21.15
CA ASP A 42 -30.68 -5.95 -22.13
C ASP A 42 -30.82 -4.43 -21.89
N ALA A 43 -31.38 -3.73 -22.88
CA ALA A 43 -31.47 -2.27 -22.87
C ALA A 43 -32.15 -1.70 -21.61
N ASP A 44 -33.21 -2.36 -21.10
CA ASP A 44 -33.95 -1.92 -19.92
C ASP A 44 -33.16 -2.12 -18.63
N VAL A 45 -32.43 -3.25 -18.52
CA VAL A 45 -31.51 -3.52 -17.40
C VAL A 45 -30.37 -2.51 -17.40
N ILE A 46 -29.82 -2.21 -18.58
CA ILE A 46 -28.78 -1.20 -18.74
C ILE A 46 -29.31 0.17 -18.30
N ALA A 47 -30.50 0.56 -18.73
CA ALA A 47 -31.12 1.83 -18.35
C ALA A 47 -31.36 1.93 -16.83
N PHE A 48 -31.82 0.84 -16.21
CA PHE A 48 -32.01 0.76 -14.75
C PHE A 48 -30.69 0.88 -13.99
N VAL A 49 -29.64 0.16 -14.41
CA VAL A 49 -28.34 0.24 -13.74
C VAL A 49 -27.72 1.63 -13.95
N LYS A 50 -27.81 2.19 -15.15
CA LYS A 50 -27.35 3.57 -15.43
C LYS A 50 -28.06 4.58 -14.56
N SER A 51 -29.38 4.52 -14.41
CA SER A 51 -30.13 5.48 -13.59
C SER A 51 -29.75 5.40 -12.11
N ARG A 52 -29.47 4.21 -11.59
CA ARG A 52 -29.01 4.03 -10.19
C ARG A 52 -27.58 4.51 -9.96
N VAL A 53 -26.68 4.21 -10.88
CA VAL A 53 -25.27 4.67 -10.79
C VAL A 53 -25.18 6.19 -10.97
N THR A 54 -25.97 6.75 -11.89
CA THR A 54 -26.02 8.21 -12.13
C THR A 54 -26.80 8.96 -11.04
N ALA A 55 -27.83 8.38 -10.43
CA ALA A 55 -28.54 8.98 -9.29
C ALA A 55 -27.62 9.12 -8.07
N VAL A 56 -26.77 8.13 -7.78
CA VAL A 56 -25.75 8.23 -6.72
C VAL A 56 -24.75 9.36 -7.00
N THR A 57 -24.46 9.67 -8.27
CA THR A 57 -23.61 10.80 -8.64
C THR A 57 -24.36 12.14 -8.71
N ARG A 58 -25.68 12.12 -8.96
CA ARG A 58 -26.56 13.30 -8.93
C ARG A 58 -26.97 13.70 -7.51
N GLU A 59 -27.10 12.79 -6.56
CA GLU A 59 -27.24 13.15 -5.14
C GLU A 59 -25.97 13.84 -4.60
N VAL A 60 -24.83 13.67 -5.28
CA VAL A 60 -23.57 14.39 -4.99
C VAL A 60 -23.49 15.73 -5.74
N THR A 61 -24.32 16.00 -6.76
CA THR A 61 -24.15 17.20 -7.63
C THR A 61 -25.44 17.90 -8.10
N GLY A 62 -26.62 17.51 -7.62
CA GLY A 62 -27.88 17.94 -8.24
C GLY A 62 -29.10 17.86 -7.34
N ASN A 63 -29.16 18.73 -6.33
CA ASN A 63 -30.42 19.30 -5.86
C ASN A 63 -30.21 20.72 -5.29
N VAL A 64 -29.71 21.63 -6.14
CA VAL A 64 -29.79 23.08 -5.87
C VAL A 64 -31.17 23.55 -6.34
N GLY A 65 -32.17 23.48 -5.45
CA GLY A 65 -33.54 23.85 -5.81
C GLY A 65 -34.61 23.65 -4.73
N GLY A 66 -34.28 23.09 -3.57
CA GLY A 66 -35.09 23.13 -2.34
C GLY A 66 -34.15 23.50 -1.20
N GLU A 67 -34.67 24.05 -0.09
CA GLU A 67 -33.90 24.44 1.10
C GLU A 67 -32.65 23.57 1.29
N VAL A 68 -31.48 24.22 1.30
CA VAL A 68 -30.20 23.56 1.56
C VAL A 68 -30.36 22.81 2.88
N ASP A 69 -30.37 21.49 2.79
CA ASP A 69 -30.45 20.60 3.95
C ASP A 69 -29.22 20.87 4.80
N THR A 70 -29.36 21.72 5.82
CA THR A 70 -28.25 22.28 6.60
C THR A 70 -27.41 21.18 7.22
N GLU A 71 -28.02 20.03 7.51
CA GLU A 71 -27.35 18.83 8.01
C GLU A 71 -26.36 18.24 6.99
N LEU A 72 -26.68 18.27 5.69
CA LEU A 72 -25.75 17.83 4.64
C LEU A 72 -24.57 18.78 4.51
N LEU A 73 -24.80 20.09 4.62
CA LEU A 73 -23.74 21.10 4.57
C LEU A 73 -22.80 20.96 5.77
N ASP A 74 -23.36 20.81 6.97
CA ASP A 74 -22.60 20.57 8.20
C ASP A 74 -21.77 19.28 8.11
N ARG A 75 -22.34 18.23 7.48
CA ARG A 75 -21.62 16.99 7.26
C ARG A 75 -20.45 17.15 6.30
N ILE A 76 -20.62 17.91 5.22
CA ILE A 76 -19.55 18.20 4.25
C ILE A 76 -18.42 18.96 4.96
N ILE A 77 -18.74 20.03 5.68
CA ILE A 77 -17.74 20.83 6.43
C ILE A 77 -17.00 19.95 7.44
N PHE A 78 -17.70 19.06 8.13
CA PHE A 78 -17.10 18.12 9.08
C PHE A 78 -16.17 17.12 8.39
N LEU A 79 -16.53 16.65 7.19
CA LEU A 79 -15.69 15.74 6.41
C LEU A 79 -14.44 16.45 5.86
N GLU A 80 -14.58 17.68 5.37
CA GLU A 80 -13.46 18.52 4.92
C GLU A 80 -12.47 18.76 6.07
N LYS A 81 -12.96 19.15 7.24
CA LYS A 81 -12.12 19.32 8.43
C LYS A 81 -11.40 18.02 8.83
N GLN A 82 -12.05 16.88 8.69
CA GLN A 82 -11.40 15.59 8.94
C GLN A 82 -10.31 15.27 7.91
N ILE A 83 -10.50 15.65 6.65
CA ILE A 83 -9.48 15.51 5.60
C ILE A 83 -8.27 16.36 5.96
N ASP A 84 -8.46 17.64 6.27
CA ASP A 84 -7.37 18.55 6.66
C ASP A 84 -6.56 18.03 7.85
N VAL A 85 -7.25 17.52 8.88
CA VAL A 85 -6.59 16.93 10.06
C VAL A 85 -5.81 15.67 9.67
N LYS A 86 -6.34 14.83 8.78
CA LYS A 86 -5.66 13.61 8.33
C LYS A 86 -4.45 13.94 7.47
N ASP A 87 -4.55 14.92 6.59
CA ASP A 87 -3.44 15.35 5.73
C ASP A 87 -2.31 15.95 6.57
N GLY A 88 -2.63 16.77 7.57
CA GLY A 88 -1.63 17.25 8.53
C GLY A 88 -0.95 16.12 9.33
N GLN A 89 -1.72 15.09 9.72
CA GLN A 89 -1.13 13.90 10.37
C GLN A 89 -0.20 13.12 9.44
N LEU A 90 -0.53 13.02 8.15
CA LEU A 90 0.33 12.38 7.15
C LEU A 90 1.64 13.16 6.99
N GLU A 91 1.57 14.49 6.84
CA GLU A 91 2.77 15.33 6.74
C GLU A 91 3.70 15.18 7.95
N ILE A 92 3.14 15.14 9.16
CA ILE A 92 3.92 14.90 10.39
C ILE A 92 4.60 13.52 10.35
N LYS A 93 3.87 12.48 9.93
CA LYS A 93 4.40 11.12 9.84
C LYS A 93 5.50 10.99 8.79
N ASP A 94 5.35 11.63 7.64
CA ASP A 94 6.37 11.63 6.59
C ASP A 94 7.65 12.35 7.06
N ASN A 95 7.50 13.46 7.79
CA ASN A 95 8.63 14.14 8.41
C ASN A 95 9.34 13.25 9.46
N GLN A 96 8.59 12.52 10.30
CA GLN A 96 9.15 11.56 11.24
C GLN A 96 9.88 10.42 10.52
N LEU A 97 9.30 9.89 9.43
CA LEU A 97 9.91 8.84 8.64
C LEU A 97 11.24 9.30 8.03
N ASN A 98 11.29 10.52 7.48
CA ASN A 98 12.51 11.13 6.96
C ASN A 98 13.60 11.28 8.04
N GLN A 99 13.21 11.68 9.27
CA GLN A 99 14.16 11.76 10.39
C GLN A 99 14.72 10.38 10.76
N VAL A 100 13.87 9.36 10.80
CA VAL A 100 14.29 7.98 11.10
C VAL A 100 15.23 7.45 10.01
N HIS A 101 14.93 7.67 8.73
CA HIS A 101 15.83 7.29 7.64
C HIS A 101 17.21 7.96 7.78
N LYS A 102 17.24 9.27 8.05
CA LYS A 102 18.49 10.00 8.26
C LYS A 102 19.31 9.46 9.43
N LEU A 103 18.66 9.12 10.54
CA LEU A 103 19.33 8.52 11.70
C LEU A 103 19.86 7.11 11.39
N LEU A 104 19.09 6.32 10.63
CA LEU A 104 19.50 4.99 10.20
C LEU A 104 20.73 5.07 9.29
N ASP A 105 20.75 5.98 8.32
CA ASP A 105 21.88 6.18 7.42
C ASP A 105 23.14 6.58 8.21
N GLN A 106 23.01 7.47 9.19
CA GLN A 106 24.12 7.84 10.08
C GLN A 106 24.63 6.63 10.86
N GLN A 107 23.73 5.81 11.41
CA GLN A 107 24.11 4.62 12.16
C GLN A 107 24.84 3.59 11.27
N GLN A 108 24.39 3.41 10.02
CA GLN A 108 25.07 2.55 9.05
C GLN A 108 26.48 3.04 8.75
N VAL A 109 26.65 4.34 8.50
CA VAL A 109 27.97 4.95 8.28
C VAL A 109 28.89 4.76 9.48
N LEU A 110 28.41 5.05 10.69
CA LEU A 110 29.19 4.90 11.91
C LEU A 110 29.59 3.43 12.15
N THR A 111 28.69 2.50 11.87
CA THR A 111 28.94 1.05 12.00
C THR A 111 30.00 0.59 10.99
N LEU A 112 29.92 1.05 9.74
CA LEU A 112 30.95 0.76 8.73
C LEU A 112 32.31 1.34 9.13
N GLN A 113 32.35 2.56 9.66
CA GLN A 113 33.59 3.18 10.14
C GLN A 113 34.18 2.43 11.34
N ALA A 114 33.34 2.02 12.30
CA ALA A 114 33.76 1.23 13.45
C ALA A 114 34.34 -0.13 13.02
N ASN A 115 33.66 -0.84 12.11
CA ASN A 115 34.13 -2.13 11.58
C ASN A 115 35.46 -1.99 10.85
N LYS A 116 35.67 -0.91 10.07
CA LYS A 116 36.97 -0.64 9.42
C LYS A 116 38.09 -0.46 10.44
N LYS A 117 37.86 0.36 11.47
CA LYS A 117 38.86 0.57 12.55
C LYS A 117 39.16 -0.72 13.31
N ILE A 118 38.14 -1.53 13.58
CA ILE A 118 38.33 -2.85 14.22
C ILE A 118 39.22 -3.73 13.34
N ALA A 119 38.93 -3.82 12.03
CA ALA A 119 39.74 -4.59 11.10
C ALA A 119 41.19 -4.07 11.03
N GLU A 120 41.42 -2.75 10.98
CA GLU A 120 42.76 -2.14 10.99
C GLU A 120 43.54 -2.46 12.28
N LEU A 121 42.87 -2.41 13.44
CA LEU A 121 43.46 -2.80 14.72
C LEU A 121 43.76 -4.30 14.78
N GLU A 122 42.84 -5.14 14.33
CA GLU A 122 43.05 -6.59 14.23
C GLU A 122 44.24 -6.91 13.33
N THR A 123 44.40 -6.24 12.19
CA THR A 123 45.58 -6.41 11.32
C THR A 123 46.87 -5.92 11.99
N SER A 124 46.83 -4.77 12.69
CA SER A 124 48.01 -4.22 13.37
C SER A 124 48.44 -5.08 14.57
N LEU A 125 47.51 -5.79 15.20
CA LEU A 125 47.78 -6.75 16.28
C LEU A 125 48.15 -8.14 15.76
N ALA A 126 47.74 -8.48 14.53
CA ALA A 126 48.07 -9.73 13.86
C ALA A 126 49.47 -9.76 13.23
N ASP A 127 50.24 -8.67 13.36
CA ASP A 127 51.70 -8.68 13.16
C ASP A 127 52.42 -8.98 14.49
N PRO A 128 52.70 -10.25 14.81
CA PRO A 128 53.86 -10.62 15.60
C PRO A 128 54.83 -11.46 14.75
N ASP A 129 56.12 -11.11 14.81
CA ASP A 129 57.27 -11.96 14.50
C ASP A 129 57.27 -12.73 13.15
N GLU A 130 57.67 -12.04 12.07
CA GLU A 130 58.49 -12.70 11.03
C GLU A 130 59.97 -12.68 11.44
N THR A 131 60.34 -13.48 12.45
CA THR A 131 61.66 -14.15 12.55
C THR A 131 61.64 -15.04 13.79
N ASP A 132 61.26 -16.31 13.65
CA ASP A 132 62.23 -17.40 13.87
C ASP A 132 61.63 -18.78 13.56
N GLU A 133 62.42 -19.52 12.79
CA GLU A 133 62.60 -20.97 12.73
C GLU A 133 61.39 -21.93 12.65
N GLN A 134 61.29 -22.53 11.46
CA GLN A 134 61.00 -23.94 11.17
C GLN A 134 60.52 -24.82 12.36
N THR A 135 59.31 -25.34 12.28
CA THR A 135 58.99 -26.75 12.57
C THR A 135 57.59 -27.13 12.09
N GLU A 136 57.50 -28.24 11.36
CA GLU A 136 56.27 -28.97 11.03
C GLU A 136 55.47 -29.29 12.31
N VAL A 137 54.12 -29.20 12.32
CA VAL A 137 53.14 -30.31 12.38
C VAL A 137 51.69 -29.78 12.31
N GLU A 138 50.83 -30.55 11.64
CA GLU A 138 49.36 -30.60 11.57
C GLU A 138 48.53 -29.95 12.70
N SER A 139 47.50 -29.17 12.34
CA SER A 139 46.08 -29.53 12.52
C SER A 139 45.14 -28.32 12.41
N ASN A 140 44.09 -28.53 11.63
CA ASN A 140 43.12 -27.57 11.16
C ASN A 140 42.01 -27.30 12.19
N THR A 141 42.21 -26.44 13.21
CA THR A 141 41.09 -25.89 14.02
C THR A 141 41.42 -24.56 14.71
N GLY A 142 41.79 -23.50 13.96
CA GLY A 142 42.18 -22.22 14.57
C GLY A 142 41.11 -21.12 14.65
N LYS A 143 40.08 -21.14 13.79
CA LYS A 143 39.29 -19.92 13.50
C LYS A 143 37.86 -19.87 14.06
N LYS A 144 37.45 -20.76 14.97
CA LYS A 144 36.03 -20.86 15.42
C LYS A 144 35.74 -20.54 16.89
N SER A 145 36.73 -20.19 17.71
CA SER A 145 36.54 -20.06 19.18
C SER A 145 35.90 -18.74 19.62
N PHE A 146 36.06 -17.66 18.85
CA PHE A 146 35.62 -16.32 19.29
C PHE A 146 34.12 -16.08 19.05
N TRP A 147 33.61 -16.46 17.89
CA TRP A 147 32.23 -16.16 17.48
C TRP A 147 31.17 -17.05 18.15
N SER A 148 31.52 -18.27 18.59
CA SER A 148 30.59 -19.19 19.25
C SER A 148 30.23 -18.78 20.68
N LYS A 149 31.04 -17.93 21.32
CA LYS A 149 30.79 -17.43 22.68
C LYS A 149 29.95 -16.16 22.73
N LEU A 150 29.81 -15.47 21.59
CA LEU A 150 29.10 -14.19 21.53
C LEU A 150 27.65 -14.33 21.04
N PHE A 151 27.32 -15.41 20.33
CA PHE A 151 26.01 -15.65 19.70
C PHE A 151 25.34 -16.96 20.14
N GLY A 152 25.82 -17.57 21.22
CA GLY A 152 25.25 -18.77 21.84
C GLY A 152 24.31 -18.46 22.98
#